data_AF-A0A2D0K224-F1
#
_entry.id   AF-A0A2D0K224-F1
#
_cell.length_a   1.000
_cell.length_b   1.000
_cell.length_c   1.000
_cell.angle_alpha   90.00
_cell.angle_beta   90.00
_cell.angle_gamma   90.00
#
_symmetry.space_group_name_H-M   'P 1'
#
loop_
_entity.id
_entity.type
_entity.pdbx_description
1 polymer ?
#
loop_
_entity_poly.entity_id
_entity_poly.type
_entity_poly.pdbx_seq_one_letter_code
_entity_poly.pdbx_strand_id
1 'polypeptide(L)'
;MIRKSIIWSIVCLSLVAGCAEHPQNRAHHAVAVDTRLQLGKAYLAERNLSAARFHFQKVLLAEPRHPQAHLGMALHEQYAGQPESADRHYRMAMQYGAGDDTVIGHYYVFLCEQRRYKEAKNLVSDNLVTDNLVIKSNTGFYAHCGE
;
A
#
# COMPACT_ATOMS: atom_id res chain seq x y z
N MET A 1 -25.50 -52.70 -7.78
CA MET A 1 -24.47 -51.75 -8.27
C MET A 1 -24.84 -50.28 -8.01
N ILE A 2 -26.11 -49.88 -8.11
CA ILE A 2 -26.61 -48.49 -7.92
C ILE A 2 -26.32 -47.91 -6.53
N ARG A 3 -26.37 -48.72 -5.46
CA ARG A 3 -26.20 -48.27 -4.07
C ARG A 3 -24.77 -47.82 -3.71
N LYS A 4 -23.74 -48.34 -4.41
CA LYS A 4 -22.34 -47.90 -4.24
C LYS A 4 -22.06 -46.57 -4.96
N SER A 5 -22.76 -46.32 -6.07
CA SER A 5 -22.65 -45.08 -6.85
C SER A 5 -23.21 -43.87 -6.10
N ILE A 6 -24.31 -44.05 -5.36
CA ILE A 6 -24.93 -42.99 -4.55
C ILE A 6 -24.05 -42.59 -3.36
N ILE A 7 -23.38 -43.57 -2.72
CA ILE A 7 -22.47 -43.32 -1.59
C ILE A 7 -21.24 -42.52 -2.08
N TRP A 8 -20.71 -42.84 -3.27
CA TRP A 8 -19.60 -42.09 -3.86
C TRP A 8 -20.00 -40.65 -4.26
N SER A 9 -21.22 -40.43 -4.74
CA SER A 9 -21.72 -39.08 -5.02
C SER A 9 -21.91 -38.22 -3.77
N ILE A 10 -22.36 -38.80 -2.64
CA ILE A 10 -22.54 -38.06 -1.38
C ILE A 10 -21.18 -37.68 -0.78
N VAL A 11 -20.18 -38.57 -0.85
CA VAL A 11 -18.81 -38.28 -0.41
C VAL A 11 -18.19 -37.17 -1.25
N CYS A 12 -18.37 -37.17 -2.58
CA CYS A 12 -17.96 -36.05 -3.45
C CYS A 12 -18.66 -34.73 -3.12
N LEU A 13 -19.94 -34.76 -2.71
CA LEU A 13 -20.69 -33.54 -2.38
C LEU A 13 -20.20 -32.89 -1.07
N SER A 14 -19.73 -33.69 -0.12
CA SER A 14 -19.19 -33.19 1.17
C SER A 14 -17.84 -32.49 1.06
N LEU A 15 -17.08 -32.72 -0.01
CA LEU A 15 -15.77 -32.08 -0.25
C LEU A 15 -15.88 -30.62 -0.72
N VAL A 16 -17.07 -30.14 -1.11
CA VAL A 16 -17.26 -28.79 -1.67
C VAL A 16 -17.79 -27.78 -0.63
N ALA A 17 -18.20 -28.22 0.55
CA ALA A 17 -18.76 -27.34 1.60
C ALA A 17 -17.70 -26.55 2.42
N GLY A 18 -16.44 -26.51 1.99
CA GLY A 18 -15.30 -26.02 2.79
C GLY A 18 -14.93 -24.53 2.66
N CYS A 19 -15.59 -23.74 1.81
CA CYS A 19 -15.17 -22.35 1.52
C CYS A 19 -16.21 -21.31 1.95
N ALA A 20 -16.68 -21.36 3.21
CA ALA A 20 -17.40 -20.24 3.80
C ALA A 20 -16.52 -19.61 4.90
N GLU A 21 -15.79 -18.55 4.56
CA GLU A 21 -15.07 -17.74 5.55
C GLU A 21 -16.06 -17.12 6.55
N HIS A 22 -15.86 -17.42 7.83
CA HIS A 22 -16.69 -16.86 8.90
C HIS A 22 -16.51 -15.34 9.01
N PRO A 23 -17.60 -14.56 9.17
CA PRO A 23 -17.55 -13.10 9.32
C PRO A 23 -16.62 -12.63 10.45
N GLN A 24 -16.54 -13.39 11.54
CA GLN A 24 -15.67 -13.13 12.67
C GLN A 24 -14.17 -13.13 12.28
N ASN A 25 -13.76 -14.05 11.40
CA ASN A 25 -12.37 -14.12 10.94
C ASN A 25 -11.99 -12.91 10.07
N ARG A 26 -12.92 -12.41 9.25
CA ARG A 26 -12.68 -11.20 8.44
C ARG A 26 -12.50 -9.96 9.31
N ALA A 27 -13.30 -9.81 10.36
CA ALA A 27 -13.15 -8.70 11.30
C ALA A 27 -11.81 -8.77 12.06
N HIS A 28 -11.43 -9.94 12.56
CA HIS A 28 -10.12 -10.12 13.21
C HIS A 28 -8.95 -9.88 12.24
N HIS A 29 -9.09 -10.28 10.98
CA HIS A 29 -8.09 -10.02 9.94
C HIS A 29 -7.92 -8.52 9.68
N ALA A 30 -9.01 -7.78 9.48
CA ALA A 30 -8.97 -6.33 9.26
C ALA A 30 -8.31 -5.59 10.44
N VAL A 31 -8.71 -5.90 11.68
CA VAL A 31 -8.09 -5.31 12.89
C VAL A 31 -6.58 -5.62 12.95
N ALA A 32 -6.19 -6.83 12.58
CA ALA A 32 -4.80 -7.27 12.56
C ALA A 32 -3.96 -6.56 11.48
N VAL A 33 -4.56 -6.22 10.34
CA VAL A 33 -3.95 -5.43 9.26
C VAL A 33 -3.78 -3.98 9.70
N ASP A 34 -4.84 -3.33 10.18
CA ASP A 34 -4.81 -1.93 10.61
C ASP A 34 -3.79 -1.70 11.73
N THR A 35 -3.80 -2.58 12.74
CA THR A 35 -2.85 -2.49 13.86
C THR A 35 -1.40 -2.59 13.38
N ARG A 36 -1.12 -3.51 12.45
CA ARG A 36 0.23 -3.66 11.89
C ARG A 36 0.62 -2.45 11.05
N LEU A 37 -0.31 -1.90 10.27
CA LEU A 37 -0.06 -0.69 9.50
C LEU A 37 0.35 0.47 10.41
N GLN A 38 -0.38 0.67 11.52
CA GLN A 38 -0.08 1.72 12.49
C GLN A 38 1.28 1.52 13.18
N LEU A 39 1.60 0.29 13.59
CA LEU A 39 2.92 -0.04 14.15
C LEU A 39 4.05 0.23 13.15
N GLY A 40 3.87 -0.16 11.88
CA GLY A 40 4.84 0.12 10.82
C GLY A 40 5.09 1.62 10.65
N LYS A 41 4.01 2.43 10.64
CA LYS A 41 4.10 3.90 10.58
C LYS A 41 4.81 4.48 11.79
N ALA A 42 4.50 4.01 13.00
CA ALA A 42 5.15 4.47 14.23
C ALA A 42 6.67 4.19 14.22
N TYR A 43 7.08 2.97 13.90
CA TYR A 43 8.49 2.63 13.82
C TYR A 43 9.23 3.36 12.70
N LEU A 44 8.56 3.66 11.58
CA LEU A 44 9.13 4.45 10.51
C LEU A 44 9.39 5.91 10.97
N ALA A 45 8.46 6.48 11.75
CA ALA A 45 8.63 7.79 12.36
C ALA A 45 9.83 7.83 13.32
N GLU A 46 10.06 6.75 14.06
CA GLU A 46 11.23 6.57 14.93
C GLU A 46 12.53 6.20 14.18
N ARG A 47 12.50 6.09 12.85
CA ARG A 47 13.62 5.61 12.01
C ARG A 47 14.09 4.19 12.34
N ASN A 48 13.27 3.40 13.04
CA ASN A 48 13.50 1.98 13.22
C ASN A 48 13.07 1.22 11.94
N LEU A 49 13.93 1.27 10.93
CA LEU A 49 13.66 0.73 9.60
C LEU A 49 13.36 -0.77 9.63
N SER A 50 14.09 -1.54 10.44
CA SER A 50 13.89 -2.99 10.58
C SER A 50 12.48 -3.33 11.09
N ALA A 51 12.03 -2.68 12.17
CA ALA A 51 10.71 -2.90 12.73
C ALA A 51 9.60 -2.40 11.78
N ALA A 52 9.79 -1.23 11.16
CA ALA A 52 8.85 -0.69 10.18
C ALA A 52 8.61 -1.67 9.03
N ARG A 53 9.70 -2.17 8.42
CA ARG A 53 9.65 -3.15 7.32
C ARG A 53 8.94 -4.43 7.74
N PHE A 54 9.23 -4.96 8.92
CA PHE A 54 8.59 -6.15 9.44
C PHE A 54 7.06 -6.00 9.45
N HIS A 55 6.56 -4.89 9.98
CA HIS A 55 5.13 -4.65 10.08
C HIS A 55 4.46 -4.43 8.73
N PHE A 56 5.07 -3.64 7.83
CA PHE A 56 4.53 -3.45 6.48
C PHE A 56 4.53 -4.75 5.67
N GLN A 57 5.55 -5.60 5.81
CA GLN A 57 5.58 -6.92 5.17
C GLN A 57 4.45 -7.81 5.66
N LYS A 58 4.12 -7.78 6.96
CA LYS A 58 2.99 -8.56 7.48
C LYS A 58 1.65 -8.06 6.93
N VAL A 59 1.50 -6.75 6.70
CA VAL A 59 0.33 -6.23 5.99
C VAL A 59 0.32 -6.72 4.54
N LEU A 60 1.43 -6.59 3.81
CA LEU A 60 1.50 -6.99 2.39
C LEU A 60 1.41 -8.51 2.15
N LEU A 61 1.73 -9.33 3.16
CA LEU A 61 1.48 -10.77 3.11
C LEU A 61 -0.01 -11.10 3.18
N ALA A 62 -0.75 -10.34 3.99
CA ALA A 62 -2.20 -10.48 4.15
C ALA A 62 -2.96 -9.82 2.98
N GLU A 63 -2.52 -8.63 2.59
CA GLU A 63 -3.13 -7.79 1.56
C GLU A 63 -2.06 -7.27 0.59
N PRO A 64 -1.70 -8.07 -0.44
CA PRO A 64 -0.62 -7.73 -1.37
C PRO A 64 -0.84 -6.46 -2.20
N ARG A 65 -2.05 -5.88 -2.16
CA ARG A 65 -2.44 -4.67 -2.88
C ARG A 65 -2.75 -3.50 -1.94
N HIS A 66 -2.33 -3.56 -0.67
CA HIS A 66 -2.64 -2.52 0.29
C HIS A 66 -1.85 -1.24 0.00
N PRO A 67 -2.49 -0.12 -0.41
CA PRO A 67 -1.79 1.07 -0.89
C PRO A 67 -0.91 1.72 0.18
N GLN A 68 -1.45 1.90 1.39
CA GLN A 68 -0.72 2.52 2.50
C GLN A 68 0.47 1.68 3.00
N ALA A 69 0.42 0.35 2.90
CA ALA A 69 1.57 -0.50 3.24
C ALA A 69 2.67 -0.41 2.18
N HIS A 70 2.30 -0.29 0.90
CA HIS A 70 3.26 0.05 -0.15
C HIS A 70 3.85 1.45 0.03
N LEU A 71 3.07 2.46 0.41
CA LEU A 71 3.60 3.78 0.76
C LEU A 71 4.60 3.71 1.93
N GLY A 72 4.26 2.95 2.97
CA GLY A 72 5.17 2.70 4.10
C GLY A 72 6.48 2.03 3.69
N MET A 73 6.43 1.02 2.82
CA MET A 73 7.62 0.41 2.23
C MET A 73 8.41 1.39 1.37
N ALA A 74 7.75 2.24 0.57
CA ALA A 74 8.42 3.23 -0.26
C ALA A 74 9.26 4.20 0.57
N LEU A 75 8.67 4.76 1.63
CA LEU A 75 9.34 5.65 2.57
C LEU A 75 10.46 4.94 3.35
N HIS A 76 10.24 3.69 3.76
CA HIS A 76 11.27 2.85 4.37
C HIS A 76 12.50 2.72 3.45
N GLU A 77 12.29 2.35 2.19
CA GLU A 77 13.36 2.14 1.21
C GLU A 77 14.06 3.47 0.85
N GLN A 78 13.32 4.58 0.83
CA GLN A 78 13.88 5.92 0.67
C GLN A 78 14.83 6.29 1.83
N TYR A 79 14.41 6.08 3.08
CA TYR A 79 15.28 6.28 4.25
C TYR A 79 16.45 5.30 4.30
N ALA A 80 16.28 4.09 3.74
CA ALA A 80 17.36 3.12 3.60
C ALA A 80 18.33 3.42 2.45
N GLY A 81 18.11 4.50 1.67
CA GLY A 81 18.96 4.86 0.55
C GLY A 81 18.84 3.92 -0.67
N GLN A 82 17.67 3.30 -0.86
CA GLN A 82 17.37 2.37 -1.96
C GLN A 82 16.34 2.97 -2.92
N PRO A 83 16.72 3.97 -3.74
CA PRO A 83 15.78 4.76 -4.53
C PRO A 83 15.02 3.94 -5.58
N GLU A 84 15.64 2.94 -6.21
CA GLU A 84 14.95 2.09 -7.19
C GLU A 84 13.87 1.22 -6.53
N SER A 85 14.11 0.79 -5.29
CA SER A 85 13.16 0.01 -4.50
C SER A 85 12.00 0.89 -4.01
N ALA A 86 12.33 2.09 -3.53
CA ALA A 86 11.36 3.10 -3.15
C ALA A 86 10.42 3.45 -4.31
N ASP A 87 10.96 3.73 -5.50
CA ASP A 87 10.18 4.08 -6.69
C ASP A 87 9.19 2.98 -7.08
N ARG A 88 9.60 1.70 -7.04
CA ARG A 88 8.68 0.58 -7.29
C ARG A 88 7.51 0.60 -6.31
N HIS A 89 7.79 0.76 -5.02
CA HIS A 89 6.75 0.79 -3.99
C HIS A 89 5.83 2.01 -4.10
N TYR A 90 6.35 3.18 -4.46
CA TYR A 90 5.53 4.35 -4.76
C TYR A 90 4.57 4.11 -5.93
N ARG A 91 5.05 3.49 -7.02
CA ARG A 91 4.19 3.13 -8.15
C ARG A 91 3.09 2.14 -7.76
N MET A 92 3.40 1.14 -6.94
CA MET A 92 2.38 0.21 -6.43
C MET A 92 1.36 0.92 -5.53
N ALA A 93 1.81 1.85 -4.67
CA ALA A 93 0.92 2.64 -3.82
C ALA A 93 -0.03 3.51 -4.66
N MET A 94 0.47 4.16 -5.72
CA MET A 94 -0.34 4.92 -6.68
C MET A 94 -1.32 4.02 -7.44
N GLN A 95 -0.87 2.84 -7.87
CA GLN A 95 -1.70 1.90 -8.63
C GLN A 95 -2.91 1.41 -7.81
N TYR A 96 -2.72 1.15 -6.52
CA TYR A 96 -3.77 0.58 -5.66
C TYR A 96 -4.51 1.61 -4.80
N GLY A 97 -4.02 2.84 -4.73
CA GLY A 97 -4.59 3.96 -3.96
C GLY A 97 -4.75 5.20 -4.84
N ALA A 98 -5.23 5.01 -6.07
CA ALA A 98 -5.36 6.10 -7.05
C ALA A 98 -6.12 7.30 -6.45
N GLY A 99 -5.55 8.50 -6.60
CA GLY A 99 -6.14 9.74 -6.07
C GLY A 99 -5.91 9.98 -4.57
N ASP A 100 -5.11 9.16 -3.87
CA ASP A 100 -4.69 9.47 -2.51
C ASP A 100 -3.63 10.60 -2.52
N ASP A 101 -4.07 11.80 -2.14
CA ASP A 101 -3.25 13.00 -1.99
C ASP A 101 -1.96 12.76 -1.16
N THR A 102 -2.01 11.84 -0.19
CA THR A 102 -0.86 11.50 0.66
C THR A 102 0.19 10.75 -0.14
N VAL A 103 -0.23 9.77 -0.94
CA VAL A 103 0.67 8.99 -1.79
C VAL A 103 1.30 9.89 -2.86
N ILE A 104 0.48 10.74 -3.51
CA ILE A 104 0.94 11.69 -4.52
C ILE A 104 1.99 12.64 -3.94
N GLY A 105 1.73 13.18 -2.75
CA GLY A 105 2.63 14.12 -2.10
C GLY A 105 3.98 13.50 -1.73
N HIS A 106 3.98 12.31 -1.13
CA HIS A 106 5.24 11.63 -0.82
C HIS A 106 6.00 11.22 -2.08
N TYR A 107 5.31 10.73 -3.12
CA TYR A 107 5.98 10.35 -4.36
C TYR A 107 6.54 11.56 -5.11
N TYR A 108 5.83 12.69 -5.10
CA TYR A 108 6.33 13.96 -5.63
C TYR A 108 7.64 14.36 -4.96
N VAL A 109 7.67 14.41 -3.62
CA VAL A 109 8.88 14.78 -2.86
C VAL A 109 10.04 13.84 -3.18
N PHE A 110 9.77 12.53 -3.22
CA PHE A 110 10.76 11.54 -3.63
C PHE A 110 11.31 11.82 -5.04
N LEU A 111 10.46 12.09 -6.03
CA LEU A 111 10.91 12.40 -7.39
C LEU A 111 11.77 13.68 -7.42
N CYS A 112 11.46 14.69 -6.60
CA CYS A 112 12.28 15.89 -6.46
C CYS A 112 13.66 15.58 -5.88
N GLU A 113 13.74 14.76 -4.83
CA GLU A 113 15.01 14.31 -4.24
C GLU A 113 15.88 13.56 -5.27
N GLN A 114 15.25 12.77 -6.15
CA GLN A 114 15.92 12.06 -7.24
C GLN A 114 16.23 12.96 -8.47
N ARG A 115 15.99 14.27 -8.39
CA ARG A 115 16.13 15.24 -9.50
C ARG A 115 15.27 14.92 -10.73
N ARG A 116 14.20 14.16 -10.57
CA ARG A 116 13.24 13.76 -11.62
C ARG A 116 12.10 14.78 -11.72
N TYR A 117 12.45 16.06 -11.88
CA TYR A 117 11.52 17.19 -11.78
C TYR A 117 10.38 17.15 -12.79
N LYS A 118 10.66 16.70 -14.02
CA LYS A 118 9.63 16.57 -15.07
C LYS A 118 8.58 15.53 -14.68
N GLU A 119 9.01 14.40 -14.12
CA GLU A 119 8.10 13.35 -13.67
C GLU A 119 7.30 13.80 -12.44
N ALA A 120 7.93 14.53 -11.52
CA ALA A 120 7.24 15.11 -10.36
C ALA A 120 6.11 16.06 -10.79
N LYS A 121 6.37 16.95 -11.76
CA LYS A 121 5.36 17.87 -12.31
C LYS A 121 4.21 17.14 -13.00
N ASN A 122 4.53 16.14 -13.82
CA ASN A 122 3.52 15.33 -14.52
C ASN A 122 2.67 14.54 -13.53
N LEU A 123 3.27 13.94 -12.50
CA LEU A 123 2.56 13.20 -11.47
C LEU A 123 1.43 14.05 -10.86
N VAL A 124 1.74 15.30 -10.55
CA VAL A 124 0.77 16.23 -9.98
C VAL A 124 -0.28 16.68 -10.99
N SER A 125 0.12 17.04 -12.22
CA SER A 125 -0.84 17.46 -13.25
C SER A 125 -1.85 16.37 -13.62
N ASP A 126 -1.41 15.11 -13.59
CA ASP A 126 -2.22 13.98 -14.03
C ASP A 126 -3.18 13.49 -12.93
N ASN A 127 -2.91 13.81 -11.66
CA ASN A 127 -3.64 13.22 -10.52
C ASN A 127 -4.33 14.25 -9.62
N LEU A 128 -4.00 15.55 -9.71
CA LEU A 128 -4.61 16.59 -8.89
C LEU A 128 -5.34 17.62 -9.75
N VAL A 129 -6.60 17.90 -9.41
CA VAL A 129 -7.36 19.01 -10.03
C VAL A 129 -6.79 20.34 -9.54
N THR A 130 -6.45 21.21 -10.48
CA THR A 130 -5.60 22.40 -10.35
C THR A 130 -6.04 23.46 -9.33
N ASP A 131 -7.28 23.46 -8.86
CA ASP A 131 -7.76 24.42 -7.85
C ASP A 131 -7.14 24.20 -6.47
N ASN A 132 -6.73 22.96 -6.16
CA ASN A 132 -6.04 22.64 -4.90
C ASN A 132 -4.51 22.88 -4.97
N LEU A 133 -3.95 23.15 -6.16
CA LEU A 133 -2.50 23.29 -6.31
C LEU A 133 -1.98 24.59 -5.72
N VAL A 134 -2.67 25.71 -5.95
CA VAL A 134 -2.24 27.04 -5.47
C VAL A 134 -2.30 27.10 -3.94
N ILE A 135 -3.27 26.42 -3.32
CA ILE A 135 -3.39 26.36 -1.86
C ILE A 135 -2.37 25.36 -1.26
N LYS A 136 -2.09 24.22 -1.93
CA LYS A 136 -1.09 23.25 -1.47
C LYS A 136 0.36 23.68 -1.73
N SER A 137 0.62 24.47 -2.77
CA SER A 137 1.91 25.12 -3.02
C SER A 137 2.20 26.18 -1.97
N ASN A 138 1.20 26.95 -1.54
CA ASN A 138 1.34 27.92 -0.45
C ASN A 138 1.48 27.30 0.95
N THR A 139 1.07 26.04 1.12
CA THR A 139 1.18 25.30 2.40
C THR A 139 2.38 24.35 2.45
N GLY A 140 3.30 24.43 1.48
CA GLY A 140 4.66 23.85 1.58
C GLY A 140 4.81 22.40 1.13
N PHE A 141 3.75 21.71 0.69
CA PHE A 141 3.86 20.30 0.31
C PHE A 141 4.49 20.07 -1.08
N TYR A 142 4.37 21.05 -1.99
CA TYR A 142 4.84 20.94 -3.38
C TYR A 142 5.79 22.07 -3.83
N ALA A 143 6.19 22.96 -2.92
CA ALA A 143 6.59 24.33 -3.28
C ALA A 143 7.95 24.50 -4.01
N HIS A 144 8.94 23.61 -3.91
CA HIS A 144 10.29 23.89 -4.43
C HIS A 144 10.98 22.71 -5.11
N CYS A 145 10.34 22.14 -6.13
CA CYS A 145 10.93 21.06 -6.92
C CYS A 145 11.69 21.62 -8.15
N GLY A 146 12.98 21.91 -7.97
CA GLY A 146 13.87 22.35 -9.06
C GLY A 146 13.86 23.85 -9.37
N GLU A 147 13.71 24.68 -8.35
CA GLU A 147 14.18 26.08 -8.37
C GLU A 147 15.66 26.16 -7.98
#